data_AF-Q15BT9-F1
#
_entry.id   AF-Q15BT9-F1
#
_cell.length_a   1.000
_cell.length_b   1.000
_cell.length_c   1.000
_cell.angle_alpha   90.00
_cell.angle_beta   90.00
_cell.angle_gamma   90.00
#
_symmetry.space_group_name_H-M   'P 1'
#
loop_
_entity.id
_entity.type
_entity.pdbx_description
1 polymer ?
#
loop_
_entity_poly.entity_id
_entity_poly.type
_entity_poly.pdbx_seq_one_letter_code
_entity_poly.pdbx_strand_id
1 'polypeptide(L)'
;SSGDASQRLAHVFASGIEARLAGTGSQLYAAKCAIRISAAEKLQAYQVYLSACPFKKIGMSFANKTIFDSALASSNPTIHIVDFGIAYGFQWPIFIQHLSEVPDGPRKLRITGIEYPQPGFRPAERLQETGRRLANYCERFNVQFEYNSIASQNWETVKIEDLKLQRN
;
A
#
# COMPACT_ATOMS: atom_id res chain seq x y z
N SER A 1 6.99 -11.39 23.13
CA SER A 1 8.15 -11.13 23.99
C SER A 1 7.78 -10.12 25.06
N SER A 2 7.95 -10.46 26.33
CA SER A 2 7.59 -9.64 27.51
C SER A 2 8.73 -8.75 28.05
N GLY A 3 9.77 -8.48 27.25
CA GLY A 3 10.92 -7.64 27.65
C GLY A 3 10.76 -6.15 27.28
N ASP A 4 11.64 -5.30 27.79
CA ASP A 4 11.71 -3.86 27.47
C ASP A 4 12.14 -3.58 26.02
N ALA A 5 12.19 -2.30 25.62
CA ALA A 5 12.52 -1.91 24.26
C ALA A 5 13.92 -2.40 23.81
N SER A 6 14.93 -2.28 24.68
CA SER A 6 16.30 -2.68 24.41
C SER A 6 16.42 -4.20 24.30
N GLN A 7 15.75 -4.94 25.18
CA GLN A 7 15.72 -6.40 25.15
C GLN A 7 15.05 -6.93 23.88
N ARG A 8 13.94 -6.32 23.44
CA ARG A 8 13.27 -6.70 22.18
C ARG A 8 14.16 -6.40 20.98
N LEU A 9 14.84 -5.25 20.98
CA LEU A 9 15.77 -4.87 19.92
C LEU A 9 16.93 -5.88 19.85
N ALA A 10 17.60 -6.14 20.97
CA ALA A 10 18.70 -7.10 21.07
C ALA A 10 18.27 -8.49 20.59
N HIS A 11 17.08 -8.96 20.98
CA HIS A 11 16.55 -10.26 20.56
C HIS A 11 16.35 -10.34 19.03
N VAL A 12 15.75 -9.32 18.41
CA VAL A 12 15.53 -9.30 16.95
C VAL A 12 16.86 -9.28 16.20
N PHE A 13 17.82 -8.48 16.64
CA PHE A 13 19.14 -8.41 16.02
C PHE A 13 19.94 -9.70 16.20
N ALA A 14 19.98 -10.27 17.41
CA ALA A 14 20.65 -11.54 17.67
C ALA A 14 20.09 -12.65 16.78
N SER A 15 18.76 -12.77 16.69
CA SER A 15 18.10 -13.75 15.81
C SER A 15 18.46 -13.56 14.33
N GLY A 16 18.57 -12.30 13.88
CA GLY A 16 18.96 -11.98 12.51
C GLY A 16 20.43 -12.32 12.20
N ILE A 17 21.33 -12.07 13.15
CA ILE A 17 22.76 -12.40 13.04
C ILE A 17 22.94 -13.92 13.03
N GLU A 18 22.29 -14.63 13.94
CA GLU A 18 22.31 -16.10 13.99
C GLU A 18 21.84 -16.70 12.66
N ALA A 19 20.69 -16.25 12.15
CA ALA A 19 20.16 -16.68 10.86
C ALA A 19 21.12 -16.41 9.69
N ARG A 20 21.87 -15.31 9.73
CA ARG A 20 22.88 -14.97 8.73
C ARG A 20 24.10 -15.89 8.83
N LEU A 21 24.61 -16.11 10.04
CA LEU A 21 25.78 -16.97 10.27
C LEU A 21 25.49 -18.44 9.93
N ALA A 22 24.28 -18.91 10.24
CA ALA A 22 23.83 -20.27 9.91
C ALA A 22 23.40 -20.44 8.45
N GLY A 23 23.31 -19.36 7.65
CA GLY A 23 22.83 -19.42 6.27
C GLY A 23 21.33 -19.73 6.12
N THR A 24 20.55 -19.63 7.20
CA THR A 24 19.11 -20.01 7.24
C THR A 24 18.17 -18.81 7.05
N GLY A 25 18.70 -17.60 6.84
CA GLY A 25 17.92 -16.37 6.75
C GLY A 25 16.78 -16.40 5.72
N SER A 26 17.03 -16.93 4.52
CA SER A 26 16.02 -17.03 3.45
C SER A 26 14.89 -17.99 3.81
N GLN A 27 15.20 -19.12 4.45
CA GLN A 27 14.24 -20.13 4.89
C GLN A 27 13.38 -19.58 6.04
N LEU A 28 13.99 -18.92 7.02
CA LEU A 28 13.28 -18.30 8.13
C LEU A 28 12.39 -17.15 7.65
N TYR A 29 12.86 -16.34 6.70
CA TYR A 29 12.04 -15.32 6.07
C TYR A 29 10.85 -15.92 5.33
N ALA A 30 11.07 -16.94 4.49
CA ALA A 30 9.99 -17.63 3.78
C ALA A 30 8.96 -18.25 4.74
N ALA A 31 9.41 -18.89 5.82
CA ALA A 31 8.55 -19.45 6.87
C ALA A 31 7.73 -18.36 7.56
N LYS A 32 8.32 -17.21 7.88
CA LYS A 32 7.60 -16.06 8.45
C LYS A 32 6.60 -15.46 7.47
N CYS A 33 6.96 -15.35 6.18
CA CYS A 33 6.06 -14.87 5.13
C CYS A 33 4.88 -15.82 4.87
N ALA A 34 5.04 -17.11 5.15
CA ALA A 34 3.95 -18.09 5.08
C ALA A 34 2.93 -17.94 6.21
N ILE A 35 3.27 -17.25 7.31
CA ILE A 35 2.31 -16.93 8.38
C ILE A 35 1.25 -15.98 7.82
N ARG A 36 0.03 -16.48 7.75
CA ARG A 36 -1.12 -15.69 7.30
C ARG A 36 -1.57 -14.76 8.41
N ILE A 37 -1.38 -13.47 8.19
CA ILE A 37 -1.94 -12.40 9.01
C ILE A 37 -3.08 -11.78 8.19
N SER A 38 -4.28 -11.72 8.76
CA SER A 38 -5.44 -11.17 8.06
C SER A 38 -5.29 -9.68 7.78
N ALA A 39 -6.04 -9.19 6.78
CA ALA A 39 -6.09 -7.75 6.49
C ALA A 39 -6.62 -6.93 7.68
N ALA A 40 -7.50 -7.50 8.51
CA ALA A 40 -8.03 -6.88 9.71
C ALA A 40 -6.95 -6.73 10.80
N GLU A 41 -6.18 -7.77 11.06
CA GLU A 41 -5.04 -7.69 12.00
C GLU A 41 -3.97 -6.70 11.52
N LYS A 42 -3.70 -6.68 10.20
CA LYS A 42 -2.80 -5.67 9.60
C LYS A 42 -3.35 -4.25 9.78
N LEU A 43 -4.64 -4.05 9.60
CA LEU A 43 -5.28 -2.75 9.83
C LEU A 43 -5.17 -2.31 11.29
N GLN A 44 -5.44 -3.21 12.24
CA GLN A 44 -5.32 -2.93 13.67
C GLN A 44 -3.88 -2.55 14.04
N ALA A 45 -2.89 -3.33 13.57
CA ALA A 45 -1.48 -3.00 13.78
C ALA A 45 -1.11 -1.64 13.15
N TYR A 46 -1.66 -1.34 11.97
CA TYR A 46 -1.44 -0.06 11.29
C TYR A 46 -2.04 1.12 12.08
N GLN A 47 -3.23 0.98 12.63
CA GLN A 47 -3.85 2.00 13.49
C GLN A 47 -3.02 2.28 14.73
N VAL A 48 -2.52 1.24 15.40
CA VAL A 48 -1.62 1.38 16.56
C VAL A 48 -0.32 2.09 16.16
N TYR A 49 0.24 1.74 15.00
CA TYR A 49 1.45 2.41 14.50
C TYR A 49 1.22 3.90 14.23
N LEU A 50 0.11 4.27 13.58
CA LEU A 50 -0.24 5.66 13.29
C LEU A 50 -0.57 6.48 14.54
N SER A 51 -1.05 5.85 15.62
CA SER A 51 -1.29 6.54 16.89
C SER A 51 -0.02 6.69 17.73
N ALA A 52 0.92 5.74 17.62
CA ALA A 52 2.17 5.76 18.36
C ALA A 52 3.27 6.62 17.71
N CYS A 53 3.27 6.76 16.38
CA CYS A 53 4.34 7.44 15.64
C CYS A 53 3.79 8.27 14.47
N PRO A 54 4.18 9.55 14.34
CA PRO A 54 3.61 10.42 13.32
C PRO A 54 4.26 10.28 11.93
N PHE A 55 5.44 9.64 11.81
CA PHE A 55 6.25 9.70 10.59
C PHE A 55 5.48 9.25 9.34
N LYS A 56 4.80 8.10 9.41
CA LYS A 56 4.02 7.60 8.28
C LYS A 56 2.79 8.47 8.01
N LYS A 57 2.11 8.95 9.05
CA LYS A 57 0.94 9.83 8.91
C LYS A 57 1.32 11.13 8.21
N ILE A 58 2.39 11.79 8.64
CA ILE A 58 2.89 13.03 8.05
C ILE A 58 3.26 12.80 6.58
N GLY A 59 4.00 11.73 6.26
CA GLY A 59 4.37 11.40 4.89
C GLY A 59 3.16 11.19 3.97
N MET A 60 2.16 10.44 4.43
CA MET A 60 0.91 10.25 3.68
C MET A 60 0.12 11.55 3.52
N SER A 61 0.00 12.37 4.57
CA SER A 61 -0.70 13.64 4.51
C SER A 61 -0.06 14.59 3.51
N PHE A 62 1.27 14.69 3.51
CA PHE A 62 2.00 15.51 2.56
C PHE A 62 1.79 15.02 1.12
N ALA A 63 2.04 13.73 0.85
CA ALA A 63 1.85 13.15 -0.47
C ALA A 63 0.42 13.33 -0.99
N ASN A 64 -0.59 13.01 -0.17
CA ASN A 64 -1.99 13.13 -0.55
C ASN A 64 -2.36 14.59 -0.85
N LYS A 65 -1.88 15.55 -0.06
CA LYS A 65 -2.13 16.97 -0.31
C LYS A 65 -1.46 17.45 -1.59
N THR A 66 -0.20 17.10 -1.83
CA THR A 66 0.50 17.47 -3.06
C THR A 66 -0.19 16.92 -4.30
N ILE A 67 -0.62 15.65 -4.27
CA ILE A 67 -1.37 15.02 -5.37
C ILE A 67 -2.71 15.73 -5.57
N PHE A 68 -3.44 16.02 -4.49
CA PHE A 68 -4.74 16.68 -4.54
C PHE A 68 -4.64 18.09 -5.14
N ASP A 69 -3.72 18.91 -4.65
CA ASP A 69 -3.50 20.27 -5.15
C ASP A 69 -3.09 20.25 -6.64
N SER A 70 -2.22 19.30 -7.03
CA SER A 70 -1.81 19.13 -8.44
C SER A 70 -2.96 18.67 -9.32
N ALA A 71 -3.83 17.80 -8.81
CA ALA A 71 -5.02 17.37 -9.52
C ALA A 71 -5.96 18.56 -9.75
N LEU A 72 -6.26 19.34 -8.72
CA LEU A 72 -7.17 20.50 -8.83
C LEU A 72 -6.66 21.56 -9.82
N ALA A 73 -5.33 21.74 -9.94
CA ALA A 73 -4.73 22.66 -10.90
C ALA A 73 -4.84 22.19 -12.37
N SER A 74 -5.07 20.91 -12.62
CA SER A 74 -5.24 20.34 -13.96
C SER A 74 -6.69 20.44 -14.44
N SER A 75 -6.94 20.54 -15.75
CA SER A 75 -8.27 20.36 -16.35
C SER A 75 -8.62 18.90 -16.63
N ASN A 76 -7.70 17.96 -16.42
CA ASN A 76 -7.92 16.55 -16.73
C ASN A 76 -9.02 15.95 -15.83
N PRO A 77 -10.02 15.25 -16.40
CA PRO A 77 -11.13 14.69 -15.64
C PRO A 77 -10.78 13.40 -14.89
N THR A 78 -9.59 12.84 -15.14
CA THR A 78 -9.10 11.60 -14.52
C THR A 78 -7.77 11.84 -13.82
N ILE A 79 -7.67 11.40 -12.57
CA ILE A 79 -6.43 11.33 -11.79
C ILE A 79 -5.91 9.90 -11.89
N HIS A 80 -4.69 9.69 -12.37
CA HIS A 80 -4.04 8.38 -12.34
C HIS A 80 -2.86 8.37 -11.37
N ILE A 81 -2.99 7.57 -10.31
CA ILE A 81 -1.94 7.36 -9.31
C ILE A 81 -1.25 6.03 -9.61
N VAL A 82 0.09 6.05 -9.63
CA VAL A 82 0.93 4.85 -9.68
C VAL A 82 1.60 4.70 -8.32
N ASP A 83 1.25 3.65 -7.58
CA ASP A 83 1.68 3.43 -6.20
C ASP A 83 2.57 2.19 -6.09
N PHE A 84 3.87 2.44 -5.94
CA PHE A 84 4.87 1.43 -5.63
C PHE A 84 4.88 1.13 -4.13
N GLY A 85 4.50 -0.10 -3.77
CA GLY A 85 4.35 -0.53 -2.38
C GLY A 85 2.95 -0.26 -1.82
N ILE A 86 1.92 -0.32 -2.67
CA ILE A 86 0.52 -0.06 -2.29
C ILE A 86 0.04 -0.92 -1.11
N ALA A 87 0.64 -2.10 -0.88
CA ALA A 87 0.33 -3.00 0.20
C ALA A 87 -1.18 -3.28 0.37
N TYR A 88 -1.79 -2.70 1.41
CA TYR A 88 -3.23 -2.84 1.73
C TYR A 88 -4.06 -1.61 1.33
N GLY A 89 -3.46 -0.62 0.66
CA GLY A 89 -4.11 0.59 0.16
C GLY A 89 -4.48 1.61 1.23
N PHE A 90 -3.98 1.49 2.47
CA PHE A 90 -4.42 2.30 3.62
C PHE A 90 -4.15 3.80 3.51
N GLN A 91 -3.32 4.25 2.57
CA GLN A 91 -3.09 5.67 2.31
C GLN A 91 -4.28 6.34 1.60
N TRP A 92 -4.96 5.62 0.71
CA TRP A 92 -5.90 6.20 -0.25
C TRP A 92 -7.30 6.54 0.28
N PRO A 93 -7.86 5.90 1.33
CA PRO A 93 -9.19 6.25 1.83
C PRO A 93 -9.37 7.73 2.16
N ILE A 94 -8.39 8.37 2.82
CA ILE A 94 -8.49 9.80 3.15
C ILE A 94 -8.40 10.69 1.90
N PHE A 95 -7.61 10.28 0.90
CA PHE A 95 -7.55 10.98 -0.38
C PHE A 95 -8.87 10.89 -1.15
N ILE A 96 -9.48 9.70 -1.19
CA ILE A 96 -10.78 9.46 -1.84
C ILE A 96 -11.87 10.32 -1.19
N GLN A 97 -11.88 10.42 0.14
CA GLN A 97 -12.83 11.27 0.85
C GLN A 97 -12.67 12.75 0.44
N HIS A 98 -11.47 13.32 0.51
CA HIS A 98 -11.26 14.70 0.08
C HIS A 98 -11.60 14.92 -1.40
N LEU A 99 -11.34 13.94 -2.26
CA LEU A 99 -11.71 14.00 -3.67
C LEU A 99 -13.24 14.06 -3.88
N SER A 100 -14.02 13.38 -3.04
CA SER A 100 -15.48 13.41 -3.08
C SER A 100 -16.10 14.73 -2.63
N GLU A 101 -15.34 15.55 -1.90
CA GLU A 101 -15.79 16.83 -1.32
C GLU A 101 -15.52 18.03 -2.27
N VAL A 102 -14.98 17.79 -3.47
CA VAL A 102 -14.72 18.83 -4.47
C VAL A 102 -16.05 19.43 -4.97
N PRO A 103 -16.24 20.77 -4.97
CA PRO A 103 -17.53 21.39 -5.31
C PRO A 103 -18.10 21.03 -6.69
N ASP A 104 -17.24 20.89 -7.70
CA ASP A 104 -17.64 20.53 -9.08
C ASP A 104 -17.80 19.01 -9.28
N GLY A 105 -17.75 18.24 -8.19
CA GLY A 105 -17.83 16.79 -8.16
C GLY A 105 -16.47 16.08 -8.23
N PRO A 106 -16.40 14.81 -7.79
CA PRO A 106 -15.16 14.05 -7.81
C PRO A 106 -14.72 13.72 -9.25
N ARG A 107 -13.43 13.90 -9.50
CA ARG A 107 -12.79 13.38 -10.71
C ARG A 107 -12.70 11.87 -10.67
N LYS A 108 -12.68 11.23 -11.85
CA LYS A 108 -12.42 9.79 -11.93
C LYS A 108 -11.05 9.49 -11.33
N LEU A 109 -10.97 8.51 -10.43
CA LEU A 109 -9.74 8.06 -9.83
C LEU A 109 -9.32 6.73 -10.44
N ARG A 110 -8.10 6.67 -10.97
CA ARG A 110 -7.45 5.44 -11.40
C ARG A 110 -6.24 5.19 -10.52
N ILE A 111 -6.09 3.97 -10.00
CA ILE A 111 -4.90 3.58 -9.23
C ILE A 111 -4.26 2.37 -9.90
N THR A 112 -2.96 2.46 -10.17
CA THR A 112 -2.11 1.30 -10.45
C THR A 112 -1.33 0.94 -9.21
N GLY A 113 -1.71 -0.15 -8.56
CA GLY A 113 -1.03 -0.66 -7.38
C GLY A 113 0.05 -1.67 -7.75
N ILE A 114 1.28 -1.42 -7.31
CA ILE A 114 2.44 -2.27 -7.58
C ILE A 114 2.96 -2.81 -6.25
N GLU A 115 3.15 -4.12 -6.17
CA GLU A 115 3.56 -4.78 -4.94
C GLU A 115 4.19 -6.14 -5.21
N TYR A 116 5.01 -6.62 -4.27
CA TYR A 116 5.53 -7.97 -4.30
C TYR A 116 4.40 -9.01 -4.24
N PRO A 117 4.49 -10.07 -5.06
CA PRO A 117 3.53 -11.17 -5.02
C PRO A 117 3.57 -11.88 -3.66
N GLN A 118 2.42 -12.37 -3.22
CA GLN A 118 2.36 -13.23 -2.04
C GLN A 118 2.87 -14.64 -2.36
N PRO A 119 3.50 -15.36 -1.41
CA PRO A 119 3.86 -16.76 -1.60
C PRO A 119 2.64 -17.66 -1.84
N GLY A 120 2.83 -18.76 -2.56
CA GLY A 120 1.81 -19.78 -2.79
C GLY A 120 1.02 -19.65 -4.10
N PHE A 121 -0.11 -20.33 -4.18
CA PHE A 121 -0.86 -20.55 -5.44
C PHE A 121 -1.54 -19.30 -6.03
N ARG A 122 -1.71 -18.25 -5.23
CA ARG A 122 -2.43 -17.03 -5.64
C ARG A 122 -1.58 -15.78 -5.43
N PRO A 123 -0.49 -15.58 -6.18
CA PRO A 123 0.49 -14.52 -5.91
C PRO A 123 -0.06 -13.09 -6.00
N ALA A 124 -1.13 -12.87 -6.76
CA ALA A 124 -1.74 -11.54 -6.93
C ALA A 124 -2.99 -11.29 -6.07
N GLU A 125 -3.50 -12.28 -5.33
CA GLU A 125 -4.82 -12.20 -4.67
C GLU A 125 -4.90 -11.08 -3.62
N ARG A 126 -3.87 -10.88 -2.79
CA ARG A 126 -3.84 -9.75 -1.86
C ARG A 126 -3.95 -8.41 -2.57
N LEU A 127 -3.30 -8.26 -3.72
CA LEU A 127 -3.30 -7.02 -4.49
C LEU A 127 -4.67 -6.77 -5.13
N GLN A 128 -5.29 -7.83 -5.65
CA GLN A 128 -6.66 -7.78 -6.16
C GLN A 128 -7.66 -7.41 -5.04
N GLU A 129 -7.51 -7.96 -3.84
CA GLU A 129 -8.34 -7.63 -2.70
C GLU A 129 -8.12 -6.20 -2.19
N THR A 130 -6.91 -5.65 -2.32
CA THR A 130 -6.67 -4.20 -2.13
C THR A 130 -7.49 -3.39 -3.14
N GLY A 131 -7.46 -3.75 -4.41
CA GLY A 131 -8.29 -3.12 -5.44
C GLY A 131 -9.78 -3.14 -5.13
N ARG A 132 -10.31 -4.31 -4.73
CA ARG A 132 -11.72 -4.48 -4.37
C ARG A 132 -12.13 -3.60 -3.18
N ARG A 133 -11.29 -3.53 -2.15
CA ARG A 133 -11.55 -2.68 -0.98
C ARG A 133 -11.55 -1.19 -1.33
N LEU A 134 -10.62 -0.75 -2.19
CA LEU A 134 -10.59 0.63 -2.68
C LEU A 134 -11.82 0.94 -3.55
N ALA A 135 -12.21 0.03 -4.44
CA ALA A 135 -13.39 0.19 -5.28
C ALA A 135 -14.67 0.35 -4.45
N ASN A 136 -14.89 -0.52 -3.45
CA ASN A 136 -16.03 -0.42 -2.54
C ASN A 136 -16.03 0.93 -1.78
N TYR A 137 -14.85 1.43 -1.41
CA TYR A 137 -14.73 2.71 -0.72
C TYR A 137 -15.04 3.87 -1.67
N CYS A 138 -14.53 3.86 -2.89
CA CYS A 138 -14.86 4.85 -3.92
C CYS A 138 -16.36 4.87 -4.23
N GLU A 139 -17.01 3.71 -4.35
CA GLU A 139 -18.46 3.60 -4.54
C GLU A 139 -19.24 4.29 -3.42
N ARG A 140 -18.84 4.06 -2.15
CA ARG A 140 -19.45 4.71 -0.98
C ARG A 140 -19.38 6.24 -1.03
N PHE A 141 -18.33 6.79 -1.65
CA PHE A 141 -18.11 8.24 -1.79
C PHE A 141 -18.47 8.76 -3.19
N ASN A 142 -19.15 7.95 -4.00
CA ASN A 142 -19.58 8.29 -5.36
C ASN A 142 -18.43 8.78 -6.28
N VAL A 143 -17.23 8.21 -6.08
CA VAL A 143 -16.05 8.48 -6.91
C VAL A 143 -15.94 7.41 -7.98
N GLN A 144 -15.96 7.80 -9.26
CA GLN A 144 -15.71 6.85 -10.36
C GLN A 144 -14.30 6.28 -10.23
N PHE A 145 -14.17 4.94 -10.24
CA PHE A 145 -12.91 4.29 -9.90
C PHE A 145 -12.49 3.21 -10.91
N GLU A 146 -11.17 3.13 -11.13
CA GLU A 146 -10.54 2.06 -11.91
C GLU A 146 -9.26 1.59 -11.21
N TYR A 147 -9.04 0.28 -11.17
CA TYR A 147 -7.86 -0.31 -10.54
C TYR A 147 -7.10 -1.22 -11.50
N ASN A 148 -5.77 -1.02 -11.57
CA ASN A 148 -4.84 -1.91 -12.25
C ASN A 148 -3.85 -2.46 -11.21
N SER A 149 -3.66 -3.78 -11.17
CA SER A 149 -2.76 -4.43 -10.23
C SER A 149 -1.55 -5.01 -10.95
N ILE A 150 -0.34 -4.72 -10.46
CA ILE A 150 0.91 -5.28 -10.97
C ILE A 150 1.62 -5.99 -9.82
N ALA A 151 1.57 -7.32 -9.83
CA ALA A 151 2.37 -8.13 -8.90
C ALA A 151 3.74 -8.38 -9.54
N SER A 152 4.81 -7.80 -8.99
CA SER A 152 6.16 -7.94 -9.54
C SER A 152 7.17 -8.38 -8.48
N GLN A 153 8.01 -9.36 -8.84
CA GLN A 153 9.16 -9.78 -8.01
C GLN A 153 10.28 -8.74 -7.99
N ASN A 154 10.31 -7.83 -8.97
CA ASN A 154 11.27 -6.74 -9.06
C ASN A 154 10.57 -5.50 -9.61
N TRP A 155 10.46 -4.44 -8.81
CA TRP A 155 9.78 -3.22 -9.26
C TRP A 155 10.54 -2.50 -10.38
N GLU A 156 11.86 -2.68 -10.48
CA GLU A 156 12.69 -2.08 -11.53
C GLU A 156 12.38 -2.63 -12.93
N THR A 157 11.70 -3.78 -13.03
CA THR A 157 11.32 -4.37 -14.33
C THR A 157 9.95 -3.91 -14.80
N VAL A 158 9.20 -3.12 -14.01
CA VAL A 158 7.90 -2.60 -14.42
C VAL A 158 8.11 -1.53 -15.48
N LYS A 159 7.50 -1.73 -16.65
CA LYS A 159 7.63 -0.81 -17.79
C LYS A 159 6.51 0.20 -17.82
N ILE A 160 6.71 1.28 -18.57
CA ILE A 160 5.69 2.33 -18.76
C ILE A 160 4.41 1.74 -19.38
N GLU A 161 4.56 0.78 -20.29
CA GLU A 161 3.43 0.12 -20.96
C GLU A 161 2.53 -0.64 -19.96
N ASP A 162 3.11 -1.21 -18.90
CA ASP A 162 2.40 -1.96 -17.86
C ASP A 162 1.48 -1.06 -17.03
N LEU A 163 1.83 0.23 -16.94
CA LEU A 163 1.07 1.24 -16.19
C LEU A 163 -0.23 1.65 -16.89
N LYS A 164 -0.41 1.27 -18.16
CA LYS A 164 -1.59 1.60 -18.98
C LYS A 164 -1.90 3.09 -18.95
N LEU A 165 -0.89 3.94 -19.12
CA LEU A 165 -1.09 5.39 -19.15
C LEU A 165 -2.00 5.77 -20.33
N GLN A 166 -3.01 6.60 -20.07
CA GLN A 166 -3.81 7.19 -21.14
C GLN A 166 -3.08 8.42 -21.67
N ARG A 167 -3.04 8.58 -23.00
CA ARG A 167 -2.55 9.82 -23.61
C ARG A 167 -3.63 10.89 -23.46
N ASN A 168 -3.24 12.07 -23.00
CA ASN A 168 -4.08 13.25 -22.97
C ASN A 168 -4.36 13.76 -24.39
#